data_AF-A0A250J4B3-F1
#
_entry.id   AF-A0A250J4B3-F1
#
_cell.length_a   1.000
_cell.length_b   1.000
_cell.length_c   1.000
_cell.angle_alpha   90.00
_cell.angle_beta   90.00
_cell.angle_gamma   90.00
#
_symmetry.space_group_name_H-M   'P 1'
#
loop_
_entity.id
_entity.type
_entity.pdbx_description
1 polymer ?
#
loop_
_entity_poly.entity_id
_entity_poly.type
_entity_poly.pdbx_seq_one_letter_code
_entity_poly.pdbx_strand_id
1 'polypeptide(L)'
;MPKLVVHVFATDMMTHSDLELARLESDRYDPDHLEDLVQKCLTNALSSDEEKRRESGMLAMWQVFVDLFVDEHESVRPSLHLSGKTVQLLAEAKAEFDFDPYV
;
A
#
# COMPACT_ATOMS: atom_id res chain seq x y z
N MET A 1 -18.05 8.61 9.15
CA MET A 1 -17.46 9.25 7.96
C MET A 1 -16.62 8.18 7.30
N PRO A 2 -16.72 7.98 5.98
CA PRO A 2 -15.96 6.94 5.28
C PRO A 2 -14.47 7.19 5.50
N LYS A 3 -13.73 6.13 5.82
CA LYS A 3 -12.28 6.17 5.97
C LYS A 3 -11.62 5.52 4.79
N LEU A 4 -10.75 6.28 4.14
CA LEU A 4 -9.82 5.74 3.17
C LEU A 4 -8.66 5.08 3.91
N VAL A 5 -8.41 3.80 3.62
CA VAL A 5 -7.29 3.07 4.20
C VAL A 5 -6.35 2.59 3.09
N VAL A 6 -5.08 2.95 3.22
CA VAL A 6 -3.99 2.39 2.40
C VAL A 6 -3.14 1.52 3.30
N HIS A 7 -3.05 0.24 2.97
CA HIS A 7 -2.28 -0.74 3.71
C HIS A 7 -1.22 -1.35 2.79
N VAL A 8 0.04 -1.31 3.21
CA VAL A 8 1.16 -1.95 2.53
C VAL A 8 1.69 -3.04 3.45
N PHE A 9 1.67 -4.27 2.97
CA PHE A 9 2.17 -5.42 3.70
C PHE A 9 3.09 -6.27 2.81
N ALA A 10 3.88 -7.12 3.44
CA ALA A 10 4.69 -8.12 2.76
C ALA A 10 4.33 -9.50 3.27
N THR A 11 4.15 -10.46 2.37
CA THR A 11 4.01 -11.87 2.73
C THR A 11 5.36 -12.55 2.60
N ASP A 12 5.80 -13.20 3.68
CA ASP A 12 6.95 -14.09 3.62
C ASP A 12 6.57 -15.40 2.93
N MET A 13 7.18 -15.70 1.80
CA MET A 13 6.83 -16.88 0.98
C MET A 13 7.28 -18.22 1.59
N MET A 14 8.10 -18.23 2.64
CA MET A 14 8.45 -19.45 3.37
C MET A 14 7.53 -19.73 4.55
N THR A 15 7.19 -18.70 5.33
CA THR A 15 6.35 -18.85 6.52
C THR A 15 4.87 -18.59 6.23
N HIS A 16 4.54 -18.02 5.06
CA HIS A 16 3.21 -17.51 4.70
C HIS A 16 2.65 -16.54 5.76
N SER A 17 3.53 -15.81 6.44
CA SER A 17 3.14 -14.80 7.42
C SER A 17 3.18 -13.41 6.80
N ASP A 18 2.14 -12.63 7.07
CA ASP A 18 2.07 -11.25 6.65
C ASP A 18 2.76 -10.32 7.65
N LEU A 19 3.48 -9.35 7.12
CA LEU A 19 4.14 -8.29 7.85
C LEU A 19 3.60 -6.95 7.36
N GLU A 20 2.93 -6.21 8.23
CA GLU A 20 2.55 -4.82 7.94
C GLU A 20 3.82 -3.96 7.81
N LEU A 21 3.99 -3.32 6.64
CA LEU A 21 5.10 -2.41 6.36
C LEU A 21 4.70 -0.96 6.63
N ALA A 22 3.47 -0.60 6.27
CA ALA A 22 2.89 0.70 6.53
C ALA A 22 1.36 0.66 6.45
N ARG A 23 0.70 1.48 7.26
CA ARG A 23 -0.74 1.70 7.20
C ARG A 23 -1.04 3.18 7.40
N LEU A 24 -1.84 3.76 6.51
CA LEU A 24 -2.33 5.13 6.62
C LEU A 24 -3.85 5.15 6.47
N GLU A 25 -4.50 5.97 7.30
CA GLU A 25 -5.94 6.20 7.27
C GLU A 25 -6.24 7.68 7.06
N SER A 26 -7.30 7.99 6.33
CA SER A 26 -7.79 9.36 6.17
C SER A 26 -9.31 9.43 6.09
N ASP A 27 -9.88 10.49 6.64
CA ASP A 27 -11.29 10.87 6.52
C ASP A 27 -11.58 11.72 5.27
N ARG A 28 -10.52 12.09 4.52
CA ARG A 28 -10.61 12.89 3.30
C ARG A 28 -10.59 11.98 2.09
N TYR A 29 -11.47 12.27 1.14
CA TYR A 29 -11.63 11.50 -0.07
C TYR A 29 -11.73 12.39 -1.30
N ASP A 30 -10.61 12.54 -2.00
CA ASP A 30 -10.52 13.08 -3.35
C ASP A 30 -9.36 12.38 -4.09
N PRO A 31 -9.37 12.31 -5.43
CA PRO A 31 -8.40 11.54 -6.20
C PRO A 31 -6.93 11.97 -5.98
N ASP A 32 -6.69 13.27 -5.79
CA ASP A 32 -5.34 13.80 -5.55
C ASP A 32 -4.83 13.38 -4.17
N HIS A 33 -5.70 13.46 -3.16
CA HIS A 33 -5.40 13.01 -1.80
C HIS A 33 -5.20 11.49 -1.72
N LEU A 34 -5.99 10.73 -2.48
CA LEU A 34 -5.86 9.28 -2.59
C LEU A 34 -4.47 8.90 -3.12
N GLU A 35 -4.04 9.54 -4.21
CA GLU A 35 -2.72 9.30 -4.78
C GLU A 35 -1.59 9.71 -3.82
N ASP A 36 -1.69 10.88 -3.18
CA ASP A 36 -0.71 11.33 -2.20
C ASP A 36 -0.62 10.35 -1.00
N LEU A 37 -1.75 9.82 -0.54
CA LEU A 37 -1.81 8.85 0.54
C LEU A 37 -1.11 7.54 0.15
N VAL A 38 -1.34 7.03 -1.08
CA VAL A 38 -0.66 5.86 -1.62
C VAL A 38 0.84 6.08 -1.72
N GLN A 39 1.28 7.21 -2.28
CA GLN A 39 2.70 7.54 -2.40
C GLN A 39 3.38 7.64 -1.03
N LYS A 40 2.74 8.27 -0.05
CA LYS A 40 3.25 8.37 1.33
C LYS A 40 3.35 7.00 1.98
N CYS A 41 2.32 6.16 1.84
CA CYS A 41 2.32 4.82 2.42
C CYS A 41 3.45 3.96 1.82
N LEU A 42 3.61 3.97 0.49
CA LEU A 42 4.71 3.30 -0.20
C LEU A 42 6.09 3.83 0.19
N THR A 43 6.24 5.15 0.31
CA THR A 43 7.51 5.76 0.73
C THR A 43 7.87 5.35 2.15
N ASN A 44 6.90 5.33 3.06
CA ASN A 44 7.08 4.88 4.44
C ASN A 44 7.45 3.40 4.50
N ALA A 45 6.78 2.55 3.71
CA ALA A 45 7.08 1.13 3.60
C ALA A 45 8.50 0.89 3.08
N LEU A 46 8.91 1.55 2.00
CA LEU A 46 10.26 1.39 1.42
C LEU A 46 11.37 1.91 2.35
N SER A 47 11.10 2.98 3.11
CA SER A 47 12.06 3.56 4.06
C SER A 47 12.25 2.67 5.29
N SER A 48 11.17 2.07 5.81
CA SER A 48 11.23 1.14 6.94
C SER A 48 11.85 -0.20 6.54
N ASP A 49 11.73 -0.57 5.27
CA ASP A 49 12.30 -1.78 4.72
C ASP A 49 13.83 -1.68 4.63
N GLU A 50 14.47 -0.56 4.29
CA GLU A 50 15.95 -0.50 4.24
C GLU A 50 16.64 -0.90 5.56
N GLU A 51 16.04 -0.56 6.70
CA GLU A 51 16.55 -0.90 8.03
C GLU A 51 16.32 -2.38 8.35
N LYS A 52 15.11 -2.91 8.07
CA LYS A 52 14.76 -4.33 8.27
C LYS A 52 15.45 -5.27 7.26
N ARG A 53 15.68 -4.81 6.02
CA ARG A 53 16.40 -5.49 4.93
C ARG A 53 17.85 -5.76 5.29
N ARG A 54 18.50 -4.81 5.98
CA ARG A 54 19.88 -4.98 6.47
C ARG A 54 19.97 -6.03 7.56
N GLU A 55 18.94 -6.15 8.40
CA GLU A 55 18.91 -7.12 9.49
C GLU A 55 18.53 -8.54 9.03
N SER A 56 17.63 -8.69 8.05
CA SER A 56 17.07 -10.01 7.73
C SER A 56 17.78 -10.81 6.62
N GLY A 57 18.61 -10.21 5.75
CA GLY A 57 19.34 -10.96 4.71
C GLY A 57 18.49 -11.81 3.73
N MET A 58 17.15 -11.76 3.84
CA MET A 58 16.18 -12.68 3.24
C MET A 58 15.21 -11.99 2.27
N LEU A 59 15.67 -10.90 1.66
CA LEU A 59 14.95 -10.10 0.68
C LEU A 59 14.44 -10.83 -0.57
N ALA A 60 14.84 -12.08 -0.80
CA ALA A 60 14.49 -12.80 -2.01
C ALA A 60 13.07 -13.39 -1.99
N MET A 61 12.36 -13.37 -0.84
CA MET A 61 11.12 -14.14 -0.66
C MET A 61 9.94 -13.34 -0.12
N TRP A 62 9.99 -12.01 -0.17
CA TRP A 62 8.86 -11.18 0.25
C TRP A 62 8.12 -10.65 -0.96
N GLN A 63 6.81 -10.88 -1.00
CA GLN A 63 5.90 -10.29 -1.98
C GLN A 63 5.17 -9.14 -1.30
N VAL A 64 5.35 -7.93 -1.82
CA VAL A 64 4.71 -6.73 -1.27
C VAL A 64 3.34 -6.58 -1.91
N PHE A 65 2.34 -6.23 -1.12
CA PHE A 65 0.98 -5.98 -1.54
C PHE A 65 0.54 -4.61 -1.05
N VAL A 66 -0.25 -3.94 -1.87
CA VAL A 66 -0.91 -2.68 -1.53
C VAL A 66 -2.40 -2.88 -1.64
N ASP A 67 -3.07 -2.79 -0.50
CA ASP A 67 -4.53 -2.84 -0.40
C ASP A 67 -5.06 -1.42 -0.21
N LEU A 68 -6.12 -1.13 -0.96
CA LEU A 68 -6.84 0.13 -0.89
C LEU A 68 -8.33 -0.13 -0.77
N PHE A 69 -8.92 0.28 0.35
CA PHE A 69 -10.35 0.11 0.63
C PHE A 69 -10.97 1.34 1.30
N VAL A 70 -12.29 1.47 1.19
CA VAL A 70 -13.05 2.59 1.76
C VAL A 70 -14.08 2.02 2.74
N ASP A 71 -13.98 2.39 4.00
CA ASP A 71 -14.85 1.87 5.06
C ASP A 71 -16.34 2.14 4.75
N GLU A 72 -17.09 1.04 4.61
CA GLU A 72 -18.53 0.84 4.40
C GLU A 72 -19.36 2.11 4.16
N HIS A 73 -19.44 2.57 2.91
CA HIS A 73 -20.55 3.40 2.44
C HIS A 73 -20.80 3.20 0.93
N GLU A 74 -21.94 2.58 0.60
CA GLU A 74 -22.43 2.24 -0.77
C GLU A 74 -22.46 3.40 -1.79
N SER A 75 -22.17 4.63 -1.37
CA SER A 75 -22.35 5.84 -2.17
C SER A 75 -21.07 6.37 -2.83
N VAL A 76 -19.90 5.82 -2.48
CA VAL A 76 -18.60 6.35 -2.87
C VAL A 76 -17.89 5.31 -3.75
N ARG A 77 -17.69 5.64 -5.04
CA ARG A 77 -16.94 4.79 -5.98
C ARG A 77 -15.54 5.36 -6.19
N PRO A 78 -14.48 4.75 -5.64
CA PRO A 78 -13.13 5.26 -5.85
C PRO A 78 -12.69 5.13 -7.29
N SER A 79 -12.17 6.26 -7.79
CA SER A 79 -11.41 6.34 -9.01
C SER A 79 -9.98 6.67 -8.62
N LEU A 80 -9.06 5.80 -8.98
CA LEU A 80 -7.65 6.01 -8.76
C LEU A 80 -6.98 6.33 -10.09
N HIS A 81 -6.14 7.37 -10.08
CA HIS A 81 -5.22 7.64 -11.17
C HIS A 81 -3.80 7.46 -10.63
N LEU A 82 -3.03 6.55 -11.22
CA LEU A 82 -1.65 6.31 -10.85
C LEU A 82 -0.75 7.20 -11.71
N SER A 83 -0.10 8.21 -11.11
CA SER A 83 0.98 8.92 -11.79
C SER A 83 2.18 8.00 -12.04
N GLY A 84 3.06 8.41 -12.96
CA GLY A 84 4.30 7.69 -13.23
C GLY A 84 5.19 7.52 -11.99
N LYS A 85 5.13 8.45 -11.03
CA LYS A 85 5.85 8.34 -9.76
C LYS A 85 5.31 7.21 -8.90
N THR A 86 3.99 7.08 -8.79
CA THR A 86 3.36 5.99 -8.03
C THR A 86 3.67 4.64 -8.66
N VAL A 87 3.63 4.54 -10.00
CA VAL A 87 4.02 3.33 -10.73
C VAL A 87 5.49 2.98 -10.48
N GLN A 88 6.38 3.97 -10.47
CA GLN A 88 7.80 3.76 -10.17
C GLN A 88 7.99 3.19 -8.75
N LEU A 89 7.32 3.75 -7.74
CA LEU A 89 7.40 3.25 -6.37
C LEU A 89 6.90 1.82 -6.23
N LEU A 90 5.81 1.47 -6.91
CA LEU A 90 5.30 0.09 -6.96
C LEU A 90 6.33 -0.86 -7.59
N ALA A 91 6.98 -0.45 -8.67
CA ALA A 91 8.01 -1.24 -9.33
C ALA A 91 9.27 -1.42 -8.47
N GLU A 92 9.71 -0.35 -7.77
CA GLU A 92 10.83 -0.40 -6.82
C GLU A 92 10.54 -1.31 -5.63
N ALA A 93 9.28 -1.32 -5.17
CA ALA A 93 8.81 -2.22 -4.13
C ALA A 93 8.58 -3.67 -4.61
N LYS A 94 8.59 -3.92 -5.93
CA LYS A 94 8.08 -5.15 -6.55
C LYS A 94 6.69 -5.53 -6.03
N ALA A 95 5.86 -4.51 -5.80
CA ALA A 95 4.56 -4.68 -5.17
C ALA A 95 3.49 -5.08 -6.18
N GLU A 96 2.61 -5.96 -5.75
CA GLU A 96 1.30 -6.16 -6.36
C GLU A 96 0.34 -5.10 -5.80
N PHE A 97 -0.46 -4.51 -6.68
CA PHE A 97 -1.39 -3.46 -6.31
C PHE A 97 -2.81 -3.96 -6.58
N ASP A 98 -3.58 -4.17 -5.50
CA ASP A 98 -4.98 -4.53 -5.60
C ASP A 98 -5.85 -3.35 -5.17
N PHE A 99 -6.86 -3.08 -5.98
CA PHE A 99 -7.78 -1.98 -5.74
C PHE A 99 -9.20 -2.49 -5.95
N ASP A 100 -9.89 -2.68 -4.84
CA ASP A 100 -11.28 -3.08 -4.82
C ASP A 100 -12.17 -1.86 -4.53
N PRO A 101 -12.86 -1.30 -5.54
CA PRO A 101 -13.78 -0.19 -5.33
C PRO A 101 -15.13 -0.62 -4.74
N TYR A 102 -15.32 -1.90 -4.38
CA TYR A 102 -16.59 -2.48 -3.94
C TYR A 102 -16.56 -3.08 -2.51
N VAL A 103 -15.43 -2.99 -1.79
CA VAL A 103 -15.28 -3.44 -0.39
C VAL A 103 -15.45 -2.27 0.56
#